data_AF-A0A5P2D6R3-F1
#
_entry.id   AF-A0A5P2D6R3-F1
#
_cell.length_a   1.000
_cell.length_b   1.000
_cell.length_c   1.000
_cell.angle_alpha   90.00
_cell.angle_beta   90.00
_cell.angle_gamma   90.00
#
_symmetry.space_group_name_H-M   'P 1'
#
loop_
_entity.id
_entity.type
_entity.pdbx_description
1 polymer ?
#
loop_
_entity_poly.entity_id
_entity_poly.type
_entity_poly.pdbx_seq_one_letter_code
_entity_poly.pdbx_strand_id
1 'polypeptide(L)'
;MHIKRFPAVLAALLCLATLSACEDGKKPAPAGSAAAPASSASPAAGTSPAVPAGLAEAQRYVQKYVPCEDMSTDPRDRRLPRTGLTTVGKWSVTERGVCSDRTEGAELIFYMASDMKEFQAGYKKHVQEKRAGDENYGLFSRVFVGKNFAVTPTGPKAALALSRSDLRILTCHPSFWAPKGYKQEKALVDYCVLSDFVHAEDGTGSPNFETPTDPAGGTGGPEKPGQPAQGSLGLPSAAGMAELKKLVHPHTVDCTTMSTASEDVAVESIDYRPAVSGDPRTLGITQRAVCGNTGGAQRAHDLNWLDVVGDMTTLQRRAKAAQQEDLKDGRLSATTSRLLVGENIAVETNDESVRFGLYQLQFLALECRPGFKAPAGYRLERAKVEGCVLTNYEG
;
A
#
# COMPACT_ATOMS: atom_id res chain seq x y z
N MET A 1 -12.22 22.71 60.21
CA MET A 1 -10.99 22.50 61.01
C MET A 1 -9.86 22.09 60.09
N HIS A 2 -8.74 22.82 60.18
CA HIS A 2 -7.33 22.57 59.72
C HIS A 2 -7.12 22.11 58.25
N ILE A 3 -6.59 22.88 57.27
CA ILE A 3 -5.39 23.76 57.12
C ILE A 3 -4.03 23.10 57.42
N LYS A 4 -3.20 22.96 56.37
CA LYS A 4 -1.74 23.31 56.24
C LYS A 4 -1.30 22.85 54.82
N ARG A 5 -0.84 23.62 53.81
CA ARG A 5 0.06 24.80 53.57
C ARG A 5 1.59 24.54 53.65
N PHE A 6 2.22 24.66 52.45
CA PHE A 6 3.58 25.16 52.06
C PHE A 6 4.86 24.39 52.47
N PRO A 7 6.07 24.63 51.88
CA PRO A 7 6.56 25.67 50.91
C PRO A 7 7.28 25.08 49.64
N ALA A 8 7.57 25.74 48.50
CA ALA A 8 8.21 27.01 48.12
C ALA A 8 9.71 27.16 48.51
N VAL A 9 10.61 27.02 47.52
CA VAL A 9 11.99 27.55 47.55
C VAL A 9 12.26 28.29 46.25
N LEU A 10 12.91 29.44 46.39
CA LEU A 10 12.97 30.61 45.51
C LEU A 10 14.44 30.95 45.19
N ALA A 11 14.65 31.55 44.01
CA ALA A 11 15.73 32.49 43.63
C ALA A 11 17.17 31.93 43.45
N ALA A 12 18.07 32.47 42.61
CA ALA A 12 18.22 33.78 41.96
C ALA A 12 19.12 33.60 40.69
N LEU A 13 18.82 34.18 39.51
CA LEU A 13 19.22 35.52 39.00
C LEU A 13 20.72 35.69 38.69
N LEU A 14 21.07 35.96 37.42
CA LEU A 14 21.89 37.11 37.00
C LEU A 14 21.91 37.28 35.46
N CYS A 15 21.68 38.53 35.05
CA CYS A 15 21.72 39.14 33.72
C CYS A 15 23.19 39.20 33.18
N LEU A 16 23.56 39.58 31.96
CA LEU A 16 23.22 40.76 31.14
C LEU A 16 23.73 40.58 29.69
N ALA A 17 23.18 41.41 28.80
CA ALA A 17 23.40 41.55 27.37
C ALA A 17 24.80 42.08 26.95
N THR A 18 25.13 41.90 25.66
CA THR A 18 25.53 43.03 24.77
C THR A 18 25.33 42.66 23.29
N LEU A 19 24.63 43.55 22.57
CA LEU A 19 24.66 43.71 21.11
C LEU A 19 25.98 44.36 20.68
N SER A 20 26.49 43.99 19.49
CA SER A 20 27.07 44.98 18.57
C SER A 20 26.89 44.54 17.11
N ALA A 21 26.27 45.43 16.35
CA ALA A 21 26.23 45.47 14.90
C ALA A 21 27.35 46.40 14.38
N CYS A 22 27.40 46.56 13.05
CA CYS A 22 28.17 47.50 12.21
C CYS A 22 29.54 47.01 11.72
N GLU A 23 30.03 47.38 10.53
CA GLU A 23 29.50 47.87 9.24
C GLU A 23 30.74 48.03 8.33
N ASP A 24 30.54 48.09 7.02
CA ASP A 24 31.56 48.24 5.97
C ASP A 24 32.50 49.45 6.11
N GLY A 25 33.76 49.29 5.66
CA GLY A 25 34.74 50.38 5.53
C GLY A 25 35.95 49.99 4.68
N LYS A 26 36.28 50.83 3.69
CA LYS A 26 37.00 50.54 2.43
C LYS A 26 38.46 51.08 2.41
N LYS A 27 39.45 50.20 2.11
CA LYS A 27 40.80 50.33 1.42
C LYS A 27 41.79 51.49 1.78
N PRO A 28 43.13 51.41 1.50
CA PRO A 28 43.83 50.77 0.35
C PRO A 28 45.10 49.91 0.64
N ALA A 29 45.60 49.29 -0.45
CA ALA A 29 46.71 48.31 -0.61
C ALA A 29 48.13 48.94 -0.53
N PRO A 30 49.30 48.28 -0.84
CA PRO A 30 49.60 47.14 -1.76
C PRO A 30 50.53 46.07 -1.09
N ALA A 31 51.10 45.00 -1.67
CA ALA A 31 51.37 44.49 -3.01
C ALA A 31 51.62 42.96 -2.89
N GLY A 32 51.43 42.17 -3.96
CA GLY A 32 51.91 40.78 -4.01
C GLY A 32 51.20 39.90 -5.03
N SER A 33 51.72 39.85 -6.26
CA SER A 33 51.24 39.09 -7.42
C SER A 33 51.23 37.56 -7.26
N ALA A 34 50.22 36.91 -7.83
CA ALA A 34 50.35 35.72 -8.69
C ALA A 34 49.07 35.47 -9.52
N ALA A 35 49.26 35.15 -10.80
CA ALA A 35 48.29 35.08 -11.91
C ALA A 35 47.46 33.76 -11.93
N ALA A 36 46.13 33.79 -12.13
CA ALA A 36 45.33 33.59 -13.39
C ALA A 36 44.90 32.11 -13.66
N PRO A 37 43.82 31.78 -14.44
CA PRO A 37 42.77 32.60 -15.06
C PRO A 37 41.29 32.13 -14.84
N ALA A 38 40.39 32.96 -15.38
CA ALA A 38 38.94 32.93 -15.60
C ALA A 38 38.15 31.59 -15.73
N SER A 39 36.91 31.58 -15.21
CA SER A 39 35.71 31.77 -16.05
C SER A 39 34.43 31.78 -15.21
N SER A 40 33.78 32.94 -15.20
CA SER A 40 32.38 33.13 -14.84
C SER A 40 31.49 32.54 -15.93
N ALA A 41 30.74 31.49 -15.61
CA ALA A 41 29.61 31.02 -16.39
C ALA A 41 28.39 30.92 -15.47
N SER A 42 27.40 31.77 -15.74
CA SER A 42 26.05 31.72 -15.18
C SER A 42 25.43 30.34 -15.38
N PRO A 43 24.66 29.80 -14.42
CA PRO A 43 23.80 28.66 -14.73
C PRO A 43 22.60 29.17 -15.53
N ALA A 44 22.61 28.87 -16.82
CA ALA A 44 21.42 28.92 -17.64
C ALA A 44 20.38 27.95 -17.06
N ALA A 45 19.17 28.47 -16.84
CA ALA A 45 18.00 27.70 -16.44
C ALA A 45 17.69 26.64 -17.50
N GLY A 46 17.66 25.38 -17.05
CA GLY A 46 17.43 24.20 -17.88
C GLY A 46 17.64 22.94 -17.04
N THR A 47 17.00 22.88 -15.86
CA THR A 47 17.28 21.85 -14.86
C THR A 47 16.59 20.54 -15.22
N SER A 48 17.30 19.67 -15.93
CA SER A 48 17.15 18.23 -15.68
C SER A 48 17.62 17.95 -14.24
N PRO A 49 16.93 17.11 -13.45
CA PRO A 49 17.39 16.82 -12.10
C PRO A 49 18.79 16.18 -12.14
N ALA A 50 19.73 16.80 -11.43
CA ALA A 50 21.09 16.31 -11.28
C ALA A 50 21.08 14.90 -10.66
N VAL A 51 21.94 14.01 -11.19
CA VAL A 51 22.13 12.67 -10.66
C VAL A 51 22.88 12.80 -9.33
N PRO A 52 22.35 12.33 -8.18
CA PRO A 52 23.04 12.48 -6.91
C PRO A 52 24.42 11.83 -6.92
N ALA A 53 25.47 12.58 -6.60
CA ALA A 53 26.84 12.08 -6.58
C ALA A 53 27.17 11.18 -5.37
N GLY A 54 26.29 11.13 -4.37
CA GLY A 54 26.46 10.34 -3.14
C GLY A 54 25.27 10.47 -2.19
N LEU A 55 25.36 9.82 -1.02
CA LEU A 55 24.26 9.76 -0.04
C LEU A 55 23.75 11.14 0.42
N ALA A 56 24.63 12.13 0.57
CA ALA A 56 24.25 13.48 0.99
C ALA A 56 23.35 14.19 -0.03
N GLU A 57 23.61 14.00 -1.33
CA GLU A 57 22.77 14.58 -2.38
C GLU A 57 21.47 13.79 -2.55
N ALA A 58 21.51 12.47 -2.41
CA ALA A 58 20.31 11.63 -2.40
C ALA A 58 19.38 12.01 -1.24
N GLN A 59 19.95 12.26 -0.05
CA GLN A 59 19.22 12.77 1.11
C GLN A 59 18.54 14.10 0.79
N ARG A 60 19.30 15.09 0.28
CA ARG A 60 18.76 16.41 -0.08
C ARG A 60 17.66 16.32 -1.13
N TYR A 61 17.75 15.37 -2.07
CA TYR A 61 16.70 15.13 -3.03
C TYR A 61 15.42 14.62 -2.35
N VAL A 62 15.54 13.59 -1.50
CA VAL A 62 14.42 12.98 -0.77
C VAL A 62 13.78 13.93 0.24
N GLN A 63 14.57 14.76 0.92
CA GLN A 63 14.11 15.76 1.90
C GLN A 63 13.10 16.76 1.33
N LYS A 64 13.04 16.94 0.00
CA LYS A 64 12.01 17.77 -0.65
C LYS A 64 10.60 17.20 -0.51
N TYR A 65 10.49 15.91 -0.21
CA TYR A 65 9.23 15.16 -0.19
C TYR A 65 8.94 14.55 1.18
N VAL A 66 9.96 14.06 1.88
CA VAL A 66 9.82 13.36 3.16
C VAL A 66 10.90 13.80 4.15
N PRO A 67 10.57 14.06 5.43
CA PRO A 67 11.55 14.31 6.46
C PRO A 67 12.61 13.20 6.54
N CYS A 68 13.88 13.59 6.56
CA CYS A 68 15.00 12.66 6.48
C CYS A 68 16.23 13.34 7.06
N GLU A 69 16.31 13.40 8.39
CA GLU A 69 17.44 13.99 9.11
C GLU A 69 18.35 12.91 9.70
N ASP A 70 19.47 13.32 10.30
CA ASP A 70 20.40 12.42 10.97
C ASP A 70 20.87 11.23 10.09
N MET A 71 21.32 11.51 8.86
CA MET A 71 21.86 10.48 7.96
C MET A 71 23.03 9.75 8.62
N SER A 72 22.93 8.43 8.68
CA SER A 72 23.96 7.54 9.20
C SER A 72 24.38 6.54 8.15
N THR A 73 25.69 6.31 8.09
CA THR A 73 26.33 5.29 7.26
C THR A 73 26.87 4.13 8.09
N ASP A 74 26.61 4.12 9.42
CA ASP A 74 27.03 3.01 10.27
C ASP A 74 26.27 1.74 9.86
N PRO A 75 26.95 0.68 9.41
CA PRO A 75 26.30 -0.57 9.05
C PRO A 75 25.59 -1.26 10.23
N ARG A 76 25.84 -0.82 11.47
CA ARG A 76 25.21 -1.29 12.71
C ARG A 76 24.17 -0.32 13.29
N ASP A 77 23.81 0.74 12.55
CA ASP A 77 22.75 1.66 12.99
C ASP A 77 21.45 0.88 13.29
N ARG A 78 20.87 1.11 14.46
CA ARG A 78 19.69 0.38 14.94
C ARG A 78 18.44 0.65 14.10
N ARG A 79 18.44 1.73 13.31
CA ARG A 79 17.37 2.07 12.36
C ARG A 79 17.40 1.19 11.11
N LEU A 80 18.52 0.50 10.85
CA LEU A 80 18.58 -0.46 9.76
C LEU A 80 17.79 -1.73 10.11
N PRO A 81 16.94 -2.24 9.20
CA PRO A 81 16.24 -3.50 9.43
C PRO A 81 17.22 -4.66 9.56
N ARG A 82 16.94 -5.59 10.49
CA ARG A 82 17.76 -6.79 10.73
C ARG A 82 17.94 -7.64 9.47
N THR A 83 16.88 -7.71 8.65
CA THR A 83 16.87 -8.31 7.32
C THR A 83 16.63 -7.23 6.28
N GLY A 84 17.63 -6.38 6.06
CA GLY A 84 17.56 -5.36 5.02
C GLY A 84 17.58 -5.94 3.61
N LEU A 85 17.16 -5.13 2.64
CA LEU A 85 17.03 -5.55 1.24
C LEU A 85 18.35 -6.08 0.67
N THR A 86 19.43 -5.32 0.85
CA THR A 86 20.79 -5.69 0.41
C THR A 86 21.85 -4.94 1.22
N THR A 87 23.13 -5.20 0.93
CA THR A 87 24.32 -4.65 1.59
C THR A 87 25.29 -4.07 0.58
N VAL A 88 26.20 -3.22 1.03
CA VAL A 88 27.34 -2.76 0.21
C VAL A 88 28.10 -3.97 -0.36
N GLY A 89 28.50 -3.88 -1.63
CA GLY A 89 29.17 -4.94 -2.37
C GLY A 89 28.24 -5.98 -2.99
N LYS A 90 26.92 -5.86 -2.82
CA LYS A 90 25.92 -6.69 -3.51
C LYS A 90 25.08 -5.83 -4.44
N TRP A 91 24.74 -6.39 -5.60
CA TRP A 91 23.85 -5.75 -6.59
C TRP A 91 24.33 -4.34 -6.98
N SER A 92 25.64 -4.19 -7.18
CA SER A 92 26.35 -2.93 -7.41
C SER A 92 26.23 -1.83 -6.33
N VAL A 93 25.73 -2.14 -5.13
CA VAL A 93 25.59 -1.13 -4.07
C VAL A 93 26.96 -0.70 -3.56
N THR A 94 27.29 0.58 -3.73
CA THR A 94 28.56 1.19 -3.31
C THR A 94 28.45 1.86 -1.94
N GLU A 95 27.30 2.44 -1.62
CA GLU A 95 27.04 3.09 -0.34
C GLU A 95 25.65 2.74 0.17
N ARG A 96 25.50 2.69 1.49
CA ARG A 96 24.22 2.48 2.15
C ARG A 96 24.09 3.43 3.34
N GLY A 97 22.92 4.02 3.49
CA GLY A 97 22.63 4.93 4.60
C GLY A 97 21.22 4.77 5.13
N VAL A 98 20.97 5.31 6.32
CA VAL A 98 19.63 5.42 6.89
C VAL A 98 19.45 6.80 7.50
N CYS A 99 18.28 7.39 7.28
CA CYS A 99 17.84 8.61 7.94
C CYS A 99 16.42 8.38 8.48
N SER A 100 15.99 9.24 9.39
CA SER A 100 14.61 9.28 9.90
C SER A 100 14.34 10.68 10.45
N ASP A 101 13.07 11.00 10.65
CA ASP A 101 12.68 12.04 11.58
C ASP A 101 12.17 11.38 12.86
N ARG A 102 12.77 11.76 14.00
CA ARG A 102 12.43 11.23 15.32
C ARG A 102 10.99 11.53 15.74
N THR A 103 10.33 12.47 15.08
CA THR A 103 8.95 12.89 15.37
C THR A 103 7.89 12.15 14.55
N GLU A 104 8.23 11.67 13.35
CA GLU A 104 7.27 11.06 12.41
C GLU A 104 7.40 9.53 12.21
N GLY A 105 8.45 8.91 12.75
CA GLY A 105 8.49 7.44 12.96
C GLY A 105 8.63 6.56 11.72
N ALA A 106 9.14 7.09 10.60
CA ALA A 106 9.51 6.29 9.43
C ALA A 106 11.01 6.41 9.12
N GLU A 107 11.67 5.28 8.94
CA GLU A 107 13.04 5.19 8.46
C GLU A 107 13.07 5.14 6.93
N LEU A 108 14.05 5.83 6.34
CA LEU A 108 14.35 5.79 4.93
C LEU A 108 15.74 5.19 4.77
N ILE A 109 15.82 4.04 4.11
CA ILE A 109 17.10 3.37 3.85
C ILE A 109 17.51 3.68 2.39
N PHE A 110 18.74 4.14 2.21
CA PHE A 110 19.31 4.56 0.94
C PHE A 110 20.33 3.54 0.45
N TYR A 111 20.36 3.33 -0.86
CA TYR A 111 21.31 2.49 -1.57
C TYR A 111 21.86 3.27 -2.76
N MET A 112 23.13 3.66 -2.75
CA MET A 112 23.79 4.16 -3.96
C MET A 112 24.24 2.94 -4.78
N ALA A 113 23.92 2.92 -6.05
CA ALA A 113 24.25 1.80 -6.95
C ALA A 113 25.09 2.31 -8.11
N SER A 114 26.23 1.66 -8.36
CA SER A 114 27.06 1.97 -9.53
C SER A 114 26.46 1.45 -10.84
N ASP A 115 25.61 0.42 -10.78
CA ASP A 115 24.87 -0.13 -11.92
C ASP A 115 23.41 -0.39 -11.53
N MET A 116 22.52 0.52 -11.91
CA MET A 116 21.10 0.38 -11.59
C MET A 116 20.44 -0.85 -12.24
N LYS A 117 20.98 -1.36 -13.35
CA LYS A 117 20.48 -2.60 -13.96
C LYS A 117 20.86 -3.81 -13.11
N GLU A 118 22.08 -3.85 -12.59
CA GLU A 118 22.51 -4.89 -11.66
C GLU A 118 21.72 -4.84 -10.34
N PHE A 119 21.46 -3.63 -9.82
CA PHE A 119 20.60 -3.44 -8.65
C PHE A 119 19.22 -4.05 -8.85
N GLN A 120 18.55 -3.72 -9.96
CA GLN A 120 17.22 -4.23 -10.27
C GLN A 120 17.22 -5.75 -10.54
N ALA A 121 18.27 -6.30 -11.16
CA ALA A 121 18.41 -7.74 -11.36
C ALA A 121 18.56 -8.49 -10.03
N GLY A 122 19.35 -7.95 -9.11
CA GLY A 122 19.50 -8.46 -7.75
C GLY A 122 18.18 -8.45 -6.98
N TYR A 123 17.45 -7.33 -7.05
CA TYR A 123 16.12 -7.21 -6.43
C TYR A 123 15.12 -8.23 -7.01
N LYS A 124 15.06 -8.39 -8.33
CA LYS A 124 14.20 -9.39 -8.99
C LYS A 124 14.48 -10.80 -8.46
N LYS A 125 15.75 -11.20 -8.42
CA LYS A 125 16.14 -12.53 -7.91
C LYS A 125 15.74 -12.69 -6.44
N HIS A 126 15.92 -11.65 -5.63
CA HIS A 126 15.49 -11.65 -4.23
C HIS A 126 13.98 -11.86 -4.08
N VAL A 127 13.18 -11.16 -4.88
CA VAL A 127 11.72 -11.34 -4.89
C VAL A 127 11.37 -12.77 -5.28
N GLN A 128 11.96 -13.31 -6.33
CA GLN A 128 11.70 -14.69 -6.78
C GLN A 128 12.04 -15.73 -5.70
N GLU A 129 13.16 -15.58 -4.99
CA GLU A 129 13.57 -16.47 -3.90
C GLU A 129 12.62 -16.39 -2.71
N LYS A 130 12.18 -15.17 -2.35
CA LYS A 130 11.26 -14.95 -1.22
C LYS A 130 9.84 -15.40 -1.51
N ARG A 131 9.41 -15.36 -2.77
CA ARG A 131 8.09 -15.84 -3.19
C ARG A 131 7.85 -17.33 -2.95
N ALA A 132 8.89 -18.12 -2.77
CA ALA A 132 8.75 -19.53 -2.36
C ALA A 132 8.19 -19.69 -0.93
N GLY A 133 8.27 -18.66 -0.08
CA GLY A 133 7.73 -18.68 1.29
C GLY A 133 6.67 -17.62 1.58
N ASP A 134 6.45 -16.68 0.66
CA ASP A 134 5.44 -15.63 0.74
C ASP A 134 5.07 -15.21 -0.69
N GLU A 135 3.97 -15.76 -1.20
CA GLU A 135 3.57 -15.56 -2.61
C GLU A 135 3.35 -14.10 -2.98
N ASN A 136 3.00 -13.25 -2.00
CA ASN A 136 2.76 -11.82 -2.15
C ASN A 136 4.04 -10.98 -2.03
N TYR A 137 5.18 -11.61 -1.72
CA TYR A 137 6.44 -10.89 -1.56
C TYR A 137 6.78 -10.11 -2.82
N GLY A 138 7.02 -8.82 -2.66
CA GLY A 138 7.34 -7.90 -3.74
C GLY A 138 6.13 -7.28 -4.43
N LEU A 139 4.88 -7.72 -4.17
CA LEU A 139 3.67 -7.07 -4.68
C LEU A 139 3.49 -5.67 -4.10
N PHE A 140 3.80 -5.50 -2.81
CA PHE A 140 3.76 -4.23 -2.06
C PHE A 140 5.14 -3.59 -1.95
N SER A 141 5.91 -3.64 -3.03
CA SER A 141 7.25 -3.06 -3.07
C SER A 141 7.23 -1.57 -2.68
N ARG A 142 8.22 -1.18 -1.89
CA ARG A 142 8.51 0.23 -1.56
C ARG A 142 9.92 0.60 -2.01
N VAL A 143 10.46 -0.08 -3.02
CA VAL A 143 11.80 0.18 -3.54
C VAL A 143 11.72 1.29 -4.59
N PHE A 144 11.89 2.54 -4.16
CA PHE A 144 11.94 3.70 -5.06
C PHE A 144 13.31 3.77 -5.73
N VAL A 145 13.37 3.63 -7.05
CA VAL A 145 14.59 3.72 -7.84
C VAL A 145 14.65 5.05 -8.59
N GLY A 146 15.82 5.67 -8.56
CA GLY A 146 16.23 6.78 -9.42
C GLY A 146 17.29 6.34 -10.42
N LYS A 147 18.06 7.30 -10.97
CA LYS A 147 19.09 6.99 -11.97
C LYS A 147 20.25 6.16 -11.42
N ASN A 148 20.69 6.43 -10.19
CA ASN A 148 21.87 5.79 -9.57
C ASN A 148 21.73 5.54 -8.06
N PHE A 149 20.53 5.69 -7.51
CA PHE A 149 20.24 5.37 -6.13
C PHE A 149 18.85 4.80 -5.97
N ALA A 150 18.63 4.08 -4.88
CA ALA A 150 17.33 3.59 -4.47
C ALA A 150 17.06 3.96 -3.00
N VAL A 151 15.78 4.10 -2.67
CA VAL A 151 15.31 4.45 -1.32
C VAL A 151 14.15 3.55 -0.94
N THR A 152 14.20 2.99 0.27
CA THR A 152 13.12 2.17 0.82
C THR A 152 12.59 2.81 2.10
N PRO A 153 11.44 3.50 2.06
CA PRO A 153 10.72 3.87 3.27
C PRO A 153 10.17 2.64 3.98
N THR A 154 10.22 2.62 5.31
CA THR A 154 9.63 1.55 6.12
C THR A 154 8.10 1.62 6.17
N GLY A 155 7.53 2.83 6.09
CA GLY A 155 6.08 3.07 6.16
C GLY A 155 5.42 3.56 4.85
N PRO A 156 4.12 3.27 4.64
CA PRO A 156 3.38 3.66 3.44
C PRO A 156 3.15 5.18 3.30
N LYS A 157 3.01 5.93 4.41
CA LYS A 157 2.91 7.41 4.36
C LYS A 157 4.14 8.06 3.70
N ALA A 158 5.34 7.60 4.06
CA ALA A 158 6.58 8.06 3.44
C ALA A 158 6.69 7.62 1.98
N ALA A 159 6.23 6.41 1.63
CA ALA A 159 6.14 5.97 0.25
C ALA A 159 5.22 6.85 -0.60
N LEU A 160 4.03 7.19 -0.09
CA LEU A 160 3.07 8.09 -0.75
C LEU A 160 3.62 9.50 -0.97
N ALA A 161 4.37 10.03 -0.01
CA ALA A 161 5.00 11.32 -0.19
C ALA A 161 6.14 11.26 -1.22
N LEU A 162 6.94 10.18 -1.21
CA LEU A 162 8.00 9.94 -2.20
C LEU A 162 7.47 9.69 -3.62
N SER A 163 6.28 9.12 -3.81
CA SER A 163 5.74 8.85 -5.14
C SER A 163 5.44 10.11 -5.96
N ARG A 164 5.40 11.28 -5.31
CA ARG A 164 5.31 12.60 -5.96
C ARG A 164 6.61 13.06 -6.60
N SER A 165 7.71 12.34 -6.37
CA SER A 165 9.03 12.65 -6.93
C SER A 165 9.23 12.05 -8.33
N ASP A 166 10.43 12.19 -8.88
CA ASP A 166 10.82 11.53 -10.13
C ASP A 166 11.28 10.07 -9.90
N LEU A 167 11.30 9.60 -8.65
CA LEU A 167 11.58 8.20 -8.36
C LEU A 167 10.38 7.32 -8.74
N ARG A 168 10.65 6.06 -9.08
CA ARG A 168 9.62 5.06 -9.38
C ARG A 168 9.80 3.83 -8.53
N ILE A 169 8.70 3.25 -8.11
CA ILE A 169 8.66 2.01 -7.34
C ILE A 169 8.96 0.86 -8.30
N LEU A 170 10.02 0.11 -7.97
CA LEU A 170 10.40 -1.10 -8.65
C LEU A 170 9.60 -2.27 -8.09
N THR A 171 8.70 -2.82 -8.91
CA THR A 171 7.93 -4.01 -8.57
C THR A 171 8.26 -5.14 -9.52
N CYS A 172 8.67 -6.29 -8.97
CA CYS A 172 9.05 -7.50 -9.72
C CYS A 172 8.12 -8.67 -9.41
N HIS A 173 6.82 -8.39 -9.32
CA HIS A 173 5.78 -9.38 -9.03
C HIS A 173 4.92 -9.62 -10.28
N PRO A 174 4.65 -10.88 -10.69
CA PRO A 174 3.95 -11.17 -11.95
C PRO A 174 2.49 -10.71 -11.97
N SER A 175 1.82 -10.64 -10.81
CA SER A 175 0.45 -10.12 -10.71
C SER A 175 0.38 -8.61 -10.51
N PHE A 176 1.53 -7.91 -10.44
CA PHE A 176 1.50 -6.47 -10.25
C PHE A 176 1.01 -5.76 -11.52
N TRP A 177 0.09 -4.84 -11.32
CA TRP A 177 -0.32 -3.86 -12.29
C TRP A 177 -0.53 -2.54 -11.56
N ALA A 178 -0.20 -1.42 -12.21
CA ALA A 178 -0.58 -0.10 -11.72
C ALA A 178 -1.83 0.38 -12.49
N PRO A 179 -2.78 1.07 -11.84
CA PRO A 179 -3.93 1.61 -12.55
C PRO A 179 -3.58 2.72 -13.56
N LYS A 180 -4.41 2.95 -14.59
CA LYS A 180 -4.34 4.18 -15.41
C LYS A 180 -4.39 5.41 -14.49
N GLY A 181 -3.73 6.46 -14.98
CA GLY A 181 -3.48 7.67 -14.21
C GLY A 181 -2.11 7.64 -13.50
N TYR A 182 -1.57 6.44 -13.23
CA TYR A 182 -0.20 6.28 -12.76
C TYR A 182 0.78 6.17 -13.91
N LYS A 183 1.96 6.76 -13.71
CA LYS A 183 3.10 6.58 -14.61
C LYS A 183 3.57 5.13 -14.50
N GLN A 184 3.75 4.52 -15.66
CA GLN A 184 4.39 3.21 -15.77
C GLN A 184 5.53 3.30 -16.77
N GLU A 185 6.66 2.77 -16.37
CA GLU A 185 7.88 2.75 -17.15
C GLU A 185 8.44 1.33 -17.13
N LYS A 186 9.11 0.92 -18.21
CA LYS A 186 9.83 -0.35 -18.22
C LYS A 186 11.01 -0.24 -17.26
N ALA A 187 11.17 -1.25 -16.41
CA ALA A 187 12.39 -1.42 -15.64
C ALA A 187 13.58 -1.73 -16.56
N LEU A 188 14.80 -1.63 -16.02
CA LEU A 188 16.04 -2.00 -16.72
C LEU A 188 16.20 -3.52 -16.88
N VAL A 189 15.33 -4.29 -16.23
CA VAL A 189 15.26 -5.75 -16.27
C VAL A 189 13.86 -6.20 -16.62
N ASP A 190 13.76 -7.27 -17.42
CA ASP A 190 12.47 -7.82 -17.83
C ASP A 190 11.66 -8.34 -16.64
N TYR A 191 10.33 -8.32 -16.77
CA TYR A 191 9.36 -8.77 -15.76
C TYR A 191 9.35 -7.94 -14.47
N CYS A 192 9.92 -6.74 -14.50
CA CYS A 192 9.73 -5.73 -13.47
C CYS A 192 9.12 -4.48 -14.09
N VAL A 193 8.32 -3.77 -13.32
CA VAL A 193 7.67 -2.52 -13.71
C VAL A 193 8.11 -1.41 -12.76
N LEU A 194 8.29 -0.22 -13.31
CA LEU A 194 8.49 1.00 -12.56
C LEU A 194 7.17 1.78 -12.54
N SER A 195 6.69 2.19 -11.38
CA SER A 195 5.49 3.03 -11.30
C SER A 195 5.52 4.05 -10.17
N ASP A 196 4.66 5.06 -10.21
CA ASP A 196 4.37 5.96 -9.09
C ASP A 196 3.14 5.49 -8.26
N PHE A 197 2.69 4.25 -8.45
CA PHE A 197 1.62 3.63 -7.70
C PHE A 197 2.14 2.94 -6.43
N VAL A 198 1.87 3.53 -5.26
CA VAL A 198 2.19 2.94 -3.96
C VAL A 198 1.14 1.89 -3.62
N HIS A 199 1.51 0.62 -3.72
CA HIS A 199 0.66 -0.45 -3.24
C HIS A 199 0.93 -0.69 -1.75
N ALA A 200 -0.11 -0.77 -0.93
CA ALA A 200 -0.01 -1.08 0.50
C ALA A 200 -1.10 -2.06 0.91
N GLU A 201 -0.71 -3.10 1.66
CA GLU A 201 -1.63 -4.13 2.21
C GLU A 201 -2.73 -3.50 3.06
N ASP A 202 -2.41 -2.42 3.76
CA ASP A 202 -3.30 -1.71 4.66
C ASP A 202 -4.18 -0.65 3.96
N GLY A 203 -4.19 -0.62 2.62
CA GLY A 203 -4.99 0.35 1.86
C GLY A 203 -4.52 1.81 1.97
N THR A 204 -3.47 2.11 2.73
CA THR A 204 -2.91 3.47 2.87
C THR A 204 -2.01 3.87 1.69
N GLY A 205 -2.17 3.19 0.54
CA GLY A 205 -1.43 3.40 -0.69
C GLY A 205 -2.05 4.46 -1.61
N SER A 206 -1.61 4.44 -2.86
CA SER A 206 -2.04 5.35 -3.92
C SER A 206 -3.52 5.12 -4.32
N PRO A 207 -4.32 6.17 -4.58
CA PRO A 207 -5.72 6.04 -4.99
C PRO A 207 -5.89 5.50 -6.43
N ASN A 208 -6.71 4.48 -6.67
CA ASN A 208 -6.89 3.92 -8.03
C ASN A 208 -7.78 4.82 -8.93
N PHE A 209 -7.20 5.47 -9.96
CA PHE A 209 -7.90 6.42 -10.85
C PHE A 209 -8.61 5.82 -12.08
N GLU A 210 -8.59 4.49 -12.26
CA GLU A 210 -9.40 3.81 -13.30
C GLU A 210 -10.89 3.73 -12.96
N THR A 211 -11.24 4.32 -11.83
CA THR A 211 -12.61 4.60 -11.41
C THR A 211 -12.94 6.06 -11.74
N PRO A 212 -14.16 6.37 -12.23
CA PRO A 212 -14.57 7.74 -12.52
C PRO A 212 -14.40 8.65 -11.31
N THR A 213 -13.57 9.67 -11.43
CA THR A 213 -13.56 10.84 -10.54
C THR A 213 -14.48 11.87 -11.17
N ASP A 214 -15.64 12.11 -10.56
CA ASP A 214 -16.49 13.19 -11.05
C ASP A 214 -15.91 14.56 -10.64
N PRO A 215 -15.71 15.49 -11.59
CA PRO A 215 -15.18 16.82 -11.34
C PRO A 215 -16.33 17.81 -11.15
N ALA A 216 -16.68 18.16 -9.92
CA ALA A 216 -17.39 19.40 -9.61
C ALA A 216 -17.31 19.74 -8.12
N GLY A 217 -16.70 20.89 -7.81
CA GLY A 217 -16.69 21.46 -6.46
C GLY A 217 -18.08 21.94 -6.01
N GLY A 218 -18.26 22.05 -4.69
CA GLY A 218 -19.45 22.68 -4.13
C GLY A 218 -19.70 22.44 -2.64
N THR A 219 -18.90 23.11 -1.80
CA THR A 219 -19.28 23.71 -0.49
C THR A 219 -20.01 22.86 0.58
N GLY A 220 -19.35 22.68 1.73
CA GLY A 220 -19.97 23.01 3.03
C GLY A 220 -19.77 22.05 4.20
N GLY A 221 -18.97 22.48 5.19
CA GLY A 221 -19.16 22.16 6.62
C GLY A 221 -18.12 21.23 7.27
N PRO A 222 -17.77 21.44 8.56
CA PRO A 222 -16.72 20.67 9.24
C PRO A 222 -17.18 19.24 9.54
N GLU A 223 -16.37 18.26 9.13
CA GLU A 223 -16.58 16.82 9.33
C GLU A 223 -16.68 16.45 10.82
N LYS A 224 -17.66 15.59 11.15
CA LYS A 224 -17.72 14.85 12.42
C LYS A 224 -17.04 13.48 12.26
N PRO A 225 -16.30 12.99 13.27
CA PRO A 225 -15.69 11.66 13.21
C PRO A 225 -16.77 10.55 13.15
N GLY A 226 -16.68 9.67 12.15
CA GLY A 226 -17.51 8.46 12.07
C GLY A 226 -18.72 8.53 11.12
N GLN A 227 -18.81 9.51 10.24
CA GLN A 227 -19.71 9.51 9.07
C GLN A 227 -18.90 9.34 7.77
N PRO A 228 -19.44 8.63 6.77
CA PRO A 228 -18.73 8.39 5.52
C PRO A 228 -18.46 9.73 4.82
N ALA A 229 -17.21 9.94 4.40
CA ALA A 229 -16.90 10.95 3.41
C ALA A 229 -17.78 10.67 2.18
N GLN A 230 -18.56 11.66 1.77
CA GLN A 230 -19.37 11.59 0.55
C GLN A 230 -18.45 11.27 -0.63
N GLY A 231 -18.70 10.13 -1.28
CA GLY A 231 -17.95 9.64 -2.45
C GLY A 231 -17.72 8.13 -2.38
N SER A 232 -18.77 7.32 -2.62
CA SER A 232 -18.59 5.89 -2.88
C SER A 232 -17.90 5.72 -4.23
N LEU A 233 -16.82 4.92 -4.30
CA LEU A 233 -16.11 4.57 -5.55
C LEU A 233 -16.95 3.66 -6.48
N GLY A 234 -18.20 3.38 -6.12
CA GLY A 234 -19.05 2.37 -6.75
C GLY A 234 -18.61 0.96 -6.36
N LEU A 235 -19.57 0.04 -6.31
CA LEU A 235 -19.28 -1.39 -6.24
C LEU A 235 -19.31 -1.94 -7.67
N PRO A 236 -18.49 -2.94 -8.01
CA PRO A 236 -18.49 -3.51 -9.36
C PRO A 236 -19.81 -4.23 -9.65
N SER A 237 -20.20 -4.27 -10.91
CA SER A 237 -21.39 -4.96 -11.39
C SER A 237 -21.08 -5.82 -12.61
N ALA A 238 -21.94 -6.79 -12.89
CA ALA A 238 -21.88 -7.58 -14.12
C ALA A 238 -23.29 -7.97 -14.57
N ALA A 239 -23.53 -7.99 -15.89
CA ALA A 239 -24.81 -8.39 -16.46
C ALA A 239 -25.08 -9.91 -16.34
N GLY A 240 -24.05 -10.71 -16.06
CA GLY A 240 -24.16 -12.16 -15.90
C GLY A 240 -22.83 -12.85 -15.67
N MET A 241 -22.84 -14.17 -15.57
CA MET A 241 -21.67 -14.98 -15.17
C MET A 241 -20.46 -14.80 -16.09
N ALA A 242 -20.67 -14.65 -17.39
CA ALA A 242 -19.57 -14.47 -18.35
C ALA A 242 -18.81 -13.15 -18.12
N GLU A 243 -19.54 -12.07 -17.79
CA GLU A 243 -18.93 -10.78 -17.48
C GLU A 243 -18.30 -10.77 -16.10
N LEU A 244 -18.94 -11.41 -15.11
CA LEU A 244 -18.34 -11.62 -13.79
C LEU A 244 -17.02 -12.40 -13.90
N LYS A 245 -16.98 -13.48 -14.68
CA LYS A 245 -15.74 -14.22 -14.95
C LYS A 245 -14.68 -13.30 -15.55
N LYS A 246 -15.03 -12.52 -16.58
CA LYS A 246 -14.09 -11.60 -17.24
C LYS A 246 -13.56 -10.51 -16.29
N LEU A 247 -14.39 -10.07 -15.35
CA LEU A 247 -14.01 -9.07 -14.37
C LEU A 247 -12.93 -9.60 -13.42
N VAL A 248 -13.03 -10.85 -12.98
CA VAL A 248 -12.14 -11.42 -11.94
C VAL A 248 -10.98 -12.25 -12.50
N HIS A 249 -11.14 -12.86 -13.67
CA HIS A 249 -10.12 -13.67 -14.34
C HIS A 249 -9.46 -12.90 -15.50
N PRO A 250 -8.13 -13.04 -15.72
CA PRO A 250 -7.17 -13.90 -15.01
C PRO A 250 -6.49 -13.21 -13.81
N HIS A 251 -6.95 -12.01 -13.46
CA HIS A 251 -6.16 -11.09 -12.64
C HIS A 251 -6.20 -11.40 -11.14
N THR A 252 -7.31 -11.93 -10.66
CA THR A 252 -7.57 -12.08 -9.22
C THR A 252 -8.05 -13.49 -8.88
N VAL A 253 -8.96 -14.05 -9.67
CA VAL A 253 -9.44 -15.42 -9.52
C VAL A 253 -9.03 -16.22 -10.74
N ASP A 254 -8.36 -17.35 -10.54
CA ASP A 254 -8.10 -18.29 -11.63
C ASP A 254 -9.35 -19.12 -11.95
N CYS A 255 -10.10 -18.67 -12.96
CA CYS A 255 -11.24 -19.37 -13.51
C CYS A 255 -10.93 -20.17 -14.79
N THR A 256 -9.70 -20.67 -14.94
CA THR A 256 -9.33 -21.61 -16.01
C THR A 256 -10.19 -22.87 -15.91
N THR A 257 -10.32 -23.42 -14.71
CA THR A 257 -11.27 -24.49 -14.37
C THR A 257 -12.48 -23.87 -13.68
N MET A 258 -13.55 -23.64 -14.43
CA MET A 258 -14.81 -23.09 -13.91
C MET A 258 -15.95 -24.04 -14.21
N SER A 259 -16.79 -24.32 -13.21
CA SER A 259 -17.99 -25.12 -13.35
C SER A 259 -19.24 -24.38 -12.87
N THR A 260 -20.37 -24.75 -13.45
CA THR A 260 -21.72 -24.32 -13.07
C THR A 260 -22.62 -25.51 -12.74
N ALA A 261 -22.07 -26.73 -12.74
CA ALA A 261 -22.80 -27.94 -12.41
C ALA A 261 -23.21 -27.91 -10.92
N SER A 262 -24.41 -28.38 -10.62
CA SER A 262 -24.99 -28.33 -9.27
C SER A 262 -24.14 -29.00 -8.20
N GLU A 263 -23.52 -30.12 -8.56
CA GLU A 263 -22.64 -30.92 -7.73
C GLU A 263 -21.32 -30.20 -7.44
N ASP A 264 -20.79 -29.47 -8.43
CA ASP A 264 -19.54 -28.73 -8.32
C ASP A 264 -19.70 -27.48 -7.46
N VAL A 265 -20.77 -26.70 -7.68
CA VAL A 265 -21.01 -25.47 -6.92
C VAL A 265 -21.37 -25.74 -5.46
N ALA A 266 -21.82 -26.97 -5.15
CA ALA A 266 -22.15 -27.42 -3.80
C ALA A 266 -20.96 -28.11 -3.09
N VAL A 267 -19.79 -28.23 -3.72
CA VAL A 267 -18.61 -28.80 -3.08
C VAL A 267 -18.25 -28.01 -1.84
N GLU A 268 -18.02 -28.72 -0.74
CA GLU A 268 -17.36 -28.20 0.44
C GLU A 268 -16.18 -29.12 0.77
N SER A 269 -15.07 -28.55 1.20
CA SER A 269 -13.91 -29.28 1.66
C SER A 269 -13.51 -28.78 3.05
N ILE A 270 -12.74 -29.58 3.79
CA ILE A 270 -12.23 -29.18 5.11
C ILE A 270 -11.45 -27.84 5.02
N ASP A 271 -10.85 -27.53 3.86
CA ASP A 271 -10.06 -26.30 3.67
C ASP A 271 -10.85 -25.18 2.99
N TYR A 272 -11.99 -25.48 2.35
CA TYR A 272 -12.75 -24.53 1.53
C TYR A 272 -14.26 -24.72 1.72
N ARG A 273 -14.90 -23.71 2.31
CA ARG A 273 -16.36 -23.65 2.46
C ARG A 273 -16.89 -22.32 1.94
N PRO A 274 -18.07 -22.30 1.30
CA PRO A 274 -18.71 -21.05 0.90
C PRO A 274 -19.07 -20.21 2.15
N ALA A 275 -19.14 -18.89 1.97
CA ALA A 275 -19.63 -17.95 2.97
C ALA A 275 -21.11 -18.20 3.30
N VAL A 276 -21.87 -18.69 2.31
CA VAL A 276 -23.26 -19.14 2.48
C VAL A 276 -23.51 -20.47 1.78
N SER A 277 -23.89 -21.49 2.56
CA SER A 277 -24.31 -22.79 2.05
C SER A 277 -25.82 -22.85 1.78
N GLY A 278 -26.23 -23.68 0.82
CA GLY A 278 -27.64 -23.95 0.49
C GLY A 278 -27.98 -23.72 -0.98
N ASP A 279 -29.27 -23.83 -1.31
CA ASP A 279 -29.77 -23.59 -2.67
C ASP A 279 -29.56 -22.12 -3.07
N PRO A 280 -28.78 -21.82 -4.14
CA PRO A 280 -28.48 -20.45 -4.56
C PRO A 280 -29.71 -19.55 -4.71
N ARG A 281 -30.84 -20.10 -5.19
CA ARG A 281 -32.08 -19.32 -5.37
C ARG A 281 -32.63 -18.80 -4.04
N THR A 282 -32.56 -19.60 -2.99
CA THR A 282 -33.00 -19.20 -1.64
C THR A 282 -32.08 -18.18 -0.97
N LEU A 283 -30.86 -18.04 -1.49
CA LEU A 283 -29.84 -17.09 -1.04
C LEU A 283 -29.94 -15.74 -1.79
N GLY A 284 -30.83 -15.63 -2.79
CA GLY A 284 -30.95 -14.44 -3.63
C GLY A 284 -29.99 -14.43 -4.84
N ILE A 285 -29.37 -15.58 -5.15
CA ILE A 285 -28.41 -15.74 -6.24
C ILE A 285 -29.14 -16.26 -7.47
N THR A 286 -28.93 -15.60 -8.61
CA THR A 286 -29.54 -15.95 -9.90
C THR A 286 -28.65 -16.84 -10.74
N GLN A 287 -27.33 -16.72 -10.62
CA GLN A 287 -26.33 -17.58 -11.26
C GLN A 287 -25.18 -17.81 -10.27
N ARG A 288 -24.76 -19.06 -10.09
CA ARG A 288 -23.59 -19.43 -9.30
C ARG A 288 -22.64 -20.27 -10.14
N ALA A 289 -21.35 -19.99 -10.03
CA ALA A 289 -20.27 -20.79 -10.55
C ALA A 289 -19.22 -21.01 -9.47
N VAL A 290 -18.36 -22.00 -9.66
CA VAL A 290 -17.16 -22.21 -8.85
C VAL A 290 -15.94 -22.27 -9.77
N CYS A 291 -14.91 -21.50 -9.41
CA CYS A 291 -13.58 -21.56 -10.00
C CYS A 291 -12.65 -22.34 -9.08
N GLY A 292 -11.71 -23.08 -9.65
CA GLY A 292 -10.79 -23.95 -8.91
C GLY A 292 -10.97 -25.43 -9.25
N ASN A 293 -10.38 -26.30 -8.44
CA ASN A 293 -10.49 -27.74 -8.62
C ASN A 293 -11.53 -28.30 -7.64
N THR A 294 -12.72 -28.65 -8.13
CA THR A 294 -13.85 -29.16 -7.33
C THR A 294 -13.65 -30.58 -6.80
N GLY A 295 -12.55 -31.22 -7.18
CA GLY A 295 -12.14 -32.54 -6.70
C GLY A 295 -12.31 -33.65 -7.73
N GLY A 296 -12.22 -34.89 -7.26
CA GLY A 296 -12.25 -36.11 -8.07
C GLY A 296 -11.32 -37.16 -7.46
N ALA A 297 -10.25 -37.54 -8.18
CA ALA A 297 -9.17 -38.36 -7.62
C ALA A 297 -8.29 -37.61 -6.60
N GLN A 298 -8.33 -36.27 -6.63
CA GLN A 298 -7.59 -35.36 -5.75
C GLN A 298 -8.58 -34.57 -4.89
N ARG A 299 -8.08 -34.01 -3.78
CA ARG A 299 -8.88 -33.17 -2.88
C ARG A 299 -9.18 -31.82 -3.54
N ALA A 300 -10.35 -31.27 -3.27
CA ALA A 300 -10.73 -29.96 -3.80
C ALA A 300 -9.82 -28.83 -3.24
N HIS A 301 -9.38 -27.92 -4.11
CA HIS A 301 -8.48 -26.81 -3.76
C HIS A 301 -8.69 -25.59 -4.67
N ASP A 302 -8.25 -24.43 -4.19
CA ASP A 302 -8.34 -23.12 -4.85
C ASP A 302 -9.78 -22.73 -5.22
N LEU A 303 -10.75 -23.10 -4.36
CA LEU A 303 -12.17 -22.87 -4.61
C LEU A 303 -12.57 -21.41 -4.38
N ASN A 304 -13.22 -20.84 -5.39
CA ASN A 304 -13.79 -19.49 -5.34
C ASN A 304 -15.19 -19.52 -5.96
N TRP A 305 -16.22 -19.09 -5.22
CA TRP A 305 -17.58 -19.03 -5.75
C TRP A 305 -17.84 -17.67 -6.35
N LEU A 306 -18.44 -17.65 -7.54
CA LEU A 306 -18.82 -16.47 -8.28
C LEU A 306 -20.34 -16.43 -8.32
N ASP A 307 -20.92 -15.32 -7.88
CA ASP A 307 -22.36 -15.15 -7.77
C ASP A 307 -22.84 -13.93 -8.52
N VAL A 308 -23.86 -14.12 -9.37
CA VAL A 308 -24.73 -13.06 -9.86
C VAL A 308 -25.95 -13.01 -8.95
N VAL A 309 -26.23 -11.85 -8.39
CA VAL A 309 -27.13 -11.70 -7.25
C VAL A 309 -28.33 -10.85 -7.65
N GLY A 310 -29.52 -11.43 -7.54
CA GLY A 310 -30.79 -10.73 -7.76
C GLY A 310 -31.33 -10.05 -6.50
N ASP A 311 -31.00 -10.58 -5.32
CA ASP A 311 -31.38 -10.00 -4.02
C ASP A 311 -30.18 -9.98 -3.07
N MET A 312 -29.43 -8.87 -3.14
CA MET A 312 -28.26 -8.65 -2.30
C MET A 312 -28.61 -8.52 -0.81
N THR A 313 -29.83 -8.10 -0.48
CA THR A 313 -30.26 -7.98 0.91
C THR A 313 -30.44 -9.35 1.53
N THR A 314 -31.02 -10.30 0.79
CA THR A 314 -31.13 -11.70 1.24
C THR A 314 -29.75 -12.34 1.38
N LEU A 315 -28.86 -12.18 0.40
CA LEU A 315 -27.51 -12.75 0.46
C LEU A 315 -26.74 -12.26 1.69
N GLN A 316 -26.66 -10.93 1.90
CA GLN A 316 -25.94 -10.37 3.04
C GLN A 316 -26.57 -10.78 4.39
N ARG A 317 -27.89 -10.96 4.47
CA ARG A 317 -28.56 -11.42 5.69
C ARG A 317 -28.17 -12.86 6.03
N ARG A 318 -28.06 -13.73 5.02
CA ARG A 318 -27.61 -15.12 5.19
C ARG A 318 -26.15 -15.17 5.60
N ALA A 319 -25.30 -14.37 4.94
CA ALA A 319 -23.88 -14.28 5.29
C ALA A 319 -23.65 -13.72 6.69
N LYS A 320 -24.44 -12.72 7.11
CA LYS A 320 -24.44 -12.23 8.51
C LYS A 320 -24.74 -13.34 9.49
N ALA A 321 -25.79 -14.12 9.25
CA ALA A 321 -26.18 -15.22 10.13
C ALA A 321 -25.08 -16.30 10.21
N ALA A 322 -24.46 -16.65 9.08
CA ALA A 322 -23.33 -17.58 9.03
C ALA A 322 -22.12 -17.06 9.82
N GLN A 323 -21.72 -15.78 9.62
CA GLN A 323 -20.64 -15.17 10.39
C GLN A 323 -20.94 -15.15 11.89
N GLN A 324 -22.17 -14.85 12.28
CA GLN A 324 -22.58 -14.85 13.69
C GLN A 324 -22.55 -16.23 14.32
N GLU A 325 -22.79 -17.29 13.54
CA GLU A 325 -22.62 -18.66 14.00
C GLU A 325 -21.14 -18.98 14.25
N ASP A 326 -20.27 -18.67 13.28
CA ASP A 326 -18.82 -18.88 13.41
C ASP A 326 -18.24 -18.10 14.61
N LEU A 327 -18.72 -16.87 14.85
CA LEU A 327 -18.27 -16.03 15.95
C LEU A 327 -18.66 -16.54 17.34
N LYS A 328 -19.54 -17.54 17.48
CA LYS A 328 -19.80 -18.19 18.77
C LYS A 328 -18.55 -18.86 19.33
N ASP A 329 -17.63 -19.27 18.45
CA ASP A 329 -16.33 -19.83 18.81
C ASP A 329 -15.26 -18.73 19.04
N GLY A 330 -15.66 -17.46 19.06
CA GLY A 330 -14.82 -16.30 19.36
C GLY A 330 -13.98 -15.79 18.19
N ARG A 331 -14.01 -16.45 17.03
CA ARG A 331 -13.32 -16.03 15.80
C ARG A 331 -14.03 -16.57 14.56
N LEU A 332 -13.88 -15.87 13.43
CA LEU A 332 -14.32 -16.40 12.15
C LEU A 332 -13.48 -17.63 11.76
N SER A 333 -14.11 -18.61 11.12
CA SER A 333 -13.41 -19.79 10.61
C SER A 333 -12.45 -19.40 9.49
N ALA A 334 -11.23 -19.94 9.50
CA ALA A 334 -10.25 -19.74 8.43
C ALA A 334 -10.59 -20.51 7.15
N THR A 335 -11.45 -21.51 7.23
CA THR A 335 -11.86 -22.36 6.11
C THR A 335 -13.17 -21.91 5.48
N THR A 336 -13.94 -21.07 6.20
CA THR A 336 -15.13 -20.40 5.67
C THR A 336 -14.70 -19.20 4.85
N SER A 337 -15.19 -19.15 3.61
CA SER A 337 -14.98 -18.02 2.71
C SER A 337 -15.55 -16.73 3.28
N ARG A 338 -14.91 -15.61 2.97
CA ARG A 338 -15.52 -14.29 3.17
C ARG A 338 -16.39 -13.96 1.96
N LEU A 339 -17.47 -13.23 2.20
CA LEU A 339 -18.34 -12.72 1.14
C LEU A 339 -17.85 -11.33 0.71
N LEU A 340 -17.32 -11.22 -0.50
CA LEU A 340 -16.90 -9.97 -1.12
C LEU A 340 -17.99 -9.49 -2.08
N VAL A 341 -18.49 -8.30 -1.83
CA VAL A 341 -19.75 -7.78 -2.37
C VAL A 341 -19.46 -6.74 -3.46
N GLY A 342 -20.09 -6.94 -4.62
CA GLY A 342 -20.31 -5.93 -5.64
C GLY A 342 -21.74 -5.36 -5.58
N GLU A 343 -22.16 -4.63 -6.61
CA GLU A 343 -23.51 -4.06 -6.67
C GLU A 343 -24.59 -5.13 -6.85
N ASN A 344 -24.40 -6.01 -7.83
CA ASN A 344 -25.29 -7.12 -8.18
C ASN A 344 -24.55 -8.46 -8.34
N ILE A 345 -23.34 -8.53 -7.79
CA ILE A 345 -22.45 -9.68 -7.86
C ILE A 345 -21.78 -9.90 -6.51
N ALA A 346 -21.30 -11.12 -6.26
CA ALA A 346 -20.45 -11.41 -5.12
C ALA A 346 -19.40 -12.46 -5.49
N VAL A 347 -18.30 -12.48 -4.75
CA VAL A 347 -17.29 -13.53 -4.81
C VAL A 347 -17.04 -14.04 -3.40
N GLU A 348 -17.04 -15.35 -3.23
CA GLU A 348 -16.74 -16.00 -1.96
C GLU A 348 -15.39 -16.70 -2.06
N THR A 349 -14.47 -16.33 -1.17
CA THR A 349 -13.15 -16.96 -1.08
C THR A 349 -12.57 -16.86 0.33
N ASN A 350 -11.81 -17.88 0.74
CA ASN A 350 -10.97 -17.85 1.94
C ASN A 350 -9.48 -17.65 1.61
N ASP A 351 -9.12 -17.53 0.34
CA ASP A 351 -7.77 -17.17 -0.09
C ASP A 351 -7.53 -15.66 0.10
N GLU A 352 -6.51 -15.32 0.89
CA GLU A 352 -6.21 -13.92 1.23
C GLU A 352 -5.74 -13.11 0.01
N SER A 353 -4.90 -13.69 -0.85
CA SER A 353 -4.40 -13.04 -2.06
C SER A 353 -5.53 -12.73 -3.04
N VAL A 354 -6.49 -13.66 -3.19
CA VAL A 354 -7.69 -13.42 -3.99
C VAL A 354 -8.54 -12.29 -3.41
N ARG A 355 -8.76 -12.26 -2.09
CA ARG A 355 -9.52 -11.16 -1.45
C ARG A 355 -8.87 -9.81 -1.68
N PHE A 356 -7.55 -9.72 -1.54
CA PHE A 356 -6.82 -8.48 -1.81
C PHE A 356 -6.97 -8.02 -3.26
N GLY A 357 -6.87 -8.93 -4.23
CA GLY A 357 -7.12 -8.57 -5.63
C GLY A 357 -8.56 -8.09 -5.86
N LEU A 358 -9.55 -8.70 -5.18
CA LEU A 358 -10.95 -8.31 -5.28
C LEU A 358 -11.20 -6.91 -4.71
N TYR A 359 -10.50 -6.51 -3.65
CA TYR A 359 -10.53 -5.13 -3.15
C TYR A 359 -10.01 -4.12 -4.18
N GLN A 360 -9.01 -4.49 -4.99
CA GLN A 360 -8.54 -3.64 -6.10
C GLN A 360 -9.61 -3.48 -7.18
N LEU A 361 -10.43 -4.51 -7.38
CA LEU A 361 -11.60 -4.51 -8.27
C LEU A 361 -12.85 -3.87 -7.64
N GLN A 362 -12.70 -3.16 -6.51
CA GLN A 362 -13.76 -2.44 -5.78
C GLN A 362 -14.83 -3.33 -5.12
N PHE A 363 -14.64 -4.65 -5.06
CA PHE A 363 -15.43 -5.46 -4.15
C PHE A 363 -15.09 -5.08 -2.71
N LEU A 364 -16.02 -5.29 -1.80
CA LEU A 364 -15.80 -5.06 -0.37
C LEU A 364 -16.30 -6.25 0.43
N ALA A 365 -15.52 -6.68 1.42
CA ALA A 365 -15.94 -7.74 2.32
C ALA A 365 -17.10 -7.27 3.17
N LEU A 366 -18.12 -8.13 3.29
CA LEU A 366 -19.17 -7.96 4.29
C LEU A 366 -18.61 -8.33 5.67
N GLU A 367 -18.59 -7.35 6.57
CA GLU A 367 -18.13 -7.52 7.95
C GLU A 367 -19.27 -7.23 8.91
N CYS A 368 -19.63 -8.25 9.71
CA CYS A 368 -20.78 -8.24 10.61
C CYS A 368 -20.40 -8.49 12.08
N ARG A 369 -19.10 -8.53 12.42
CA ARG A 369 -18.64 -8.65 13.81
C ARG A 369 -19.20 -7.51 14.66
N PRO A 370 -19.82 -7.82 15.82
CA PRO A 370 -20.29 -6.80 16.75
C PRO A 370 -19.15 -5.86 17.17
N GLY A 371 -19.37 -4.56 17.05
CA GLY A 371 -18.38 -3.56 17.46
C GLY A 371 -17.20 -3.38 16.51
N PHE A 372 -17.23 -3.98 15.31
CA PHE A 372 -16.19 -3.79 14.30
C PHE A 372 -15.95 -2.31 13.98
N LYS A 373 -14.67 -1.95 13.88
CA LYS A 373 -14.20 -0.64 13.44
C LYS A 373 -12.99 -0.85 12.55
N ALA A 374 -13.00 -0.23 11.37
CA ALA A 374 -11.79 -0.17 10.56
C ALA A 374 -10.92 1.04 10.99
N PRO A 375 -9.58 0.93 10.92
CA PRO A 375 -8.69 2.07 11.07
C PRO A 375 -8.98 3.18 10.04
N ALA A 376 -8.50 4.39 10.31
CA ALA A 376 -8.55 5.46 9.32
C ALA A 376 -7.75 5.07 8.07
N GLY A 377 -8.29 5.37 6.88
CA GLY A 377 -7.66 5.04 5.59
C GLY A 377 -8.31 3.87 4.86
N TYR A 378 -9.12 3.04 5.54
CA TYR A 378 -9.88 1.98 4.90
C TYR A 378 -11.26 2.45 4.42
N ARG A 379 -11.73 1.85 3.33
CA ARG A 379 -13.06 2.09 2.79
C ARG A 379 -14.07 1.40 3.70
N LEU A 380 -15.07 2.18 4.12
CA LEU A 380 -16.22 1.71 4.88
C LEU A 380 -17.48 2.20 4.17
N GLU A 381 -18.31 1.27 3.73
CA GLU A 381 -19.61 1.56 3.16
C GLU A 381 -20.73 0.89 3.94
N ARG A 382 -21.94 1.43 3.78
CA ARG A 382 -23.13 0.87 4.41
C ARG A 382 -23.51 -0.42 3.69
N ALA A 383 -23.57 -1.53 4.43
CA ALA A 383 -24.16 -2.78 3.94
C ALA A 383 -25.69 -2.64 3.78
N LYS A 384 -26.31 -3.54 3.02
CA LYS A 384 -27.77 -3.61 2.86
C LYS A 384 -28.47 -4.14 4.12
N VAL A 385 -27.71 -4.76 5.03
CA VAL A 385 -28.20 -5.31 6.30
C VAL A 385 -27.67 -4.52 7.50
N GLU A 386 -28.55 -4.28 8.46
CA GLU A 386 -28.21 -3.55 9.68
C GLU A 386 -27.14 -4.28 10.50
N GLY A 387 -26.23 -3.52 11.12
CA GLY A 387 -25.16 -4.06 11.96
C GLY A 387 -24.02 -4.71 11.19
N CYS A 388 -23.96 -4.53 9.86
CA CYS A 388 -22.81 -4.87 9.04
C CYS A 388 -22.31 -3.66 8.28
N VAL A 389 -21.06 -3.75 7.84
CA VAL A 389 -20.41 -2.79 6.94
C VAL A 389 -19.79 -3.53 5.77
N LEU A 390 -19.56 -2.80 4.68
CA LEU A 390 -18.72 -3.26 3.59
C LEU A 390 -17.35 -2.61 3.75
N THR A 391 -16.28 -3.38 3.68
CA THR A 391 -14.93 -2.85 3.89
C THR A 391 -13.85 -3.58 3.11
N ASN A 392 -12.75 -2.90 2.85
CA ASN A 392 -11.50 -3.50 2.38
C ASN A 392 -10.49 -3.74 3.52
N TYR A 393 -10.93 -3.58 4.78
CA TYR A 393 -10.13 -3.90 5.96
C TYR A 393 -10.38 -5.34 6.41
N GLU A 394 -9.30 -6.08 6.60
CA GLU A 394 -9.31 -7.35 7.31
C GLU A 394 -8.47 -7.20 8.59
N GLY A 395 -9.01 -7.68 9.71
CA GLY A 395 -8.32 -7.66 11.01
C GLY A 395 -8.76 -8.78 11.91
#